data_AF-I0FDK0-F1
#
_entry.id   AF-I0FDK0-F1
#
_cell.length_a   1.000
_cell.length_b   1.000
_cell.length_c   1.000
_cell.angle_alpha   90.00
_cell.angle_beta   90.00
_cell.angle_gamma   90.00
#
_symmetry.space_group_name_H-M   'P 1'
#
loop_
_entity.id
_entity.type
_entity.pdbx_description
1 polymer ?
#
loop_
_entity_poly.entity_id
_entity_poly.type
_entity_poly.pdbx_seq_one_letter_code
_entity_poly.pdbx_strand_id
1 'polypeptide(L)'
;MINNPFKITGVVDILIIIIFTSLGLRGFLRGFIKEITGFVEIFTLIFLLYNKTNDFKILISPIFDLSYVQALLVFFLVIHIGFLILQALIESIISHLKLLFFNRILGLVLGLLEAFGIIAIVVYIIHAQQIFNPNYFLEGSNFLEYLNPGINYLFKISKT
;
A
#
# COMPACT_ATOMS: atom_id res chain seq x y z
N MET A 1 -17.91 22.88 -30.60
CA MET A 1 -17.25 22.75 -29.29
C MET A 1 -18.31 22.93 -28.21
N ILE A 2 -18.88 21.83 -27.70
CA ILE A 2 -19.84 21.90 -26.60
C ILE A 2 -19.01 21.96 -25.33
N ASN A 3 -18.98 23.13 -24.70
CA ASN A 3 -18.33 23.33 -23.41
C ASN A 3 -19.20 22.60 -22.38
N ASN A 4 -18.86 21.34 -22.09
CA ASN A 4 -19.62 20.51 -21.17
C ASN A 4 -19.23 20.93 -19.74
N PRO A 5 -20.12 21.58 -18.97
CA PRO A 5 -19.78 22.18 -17.67
C PRO A 5 -19.32 21.15 -16.63
N PHE A 6 -19.48 19.86 -16.92
CA PHE A 6 -19.02 18.73 -16.11
C PHE A 6 -17.77 18.02 -16.64
N LYS A 7 -17.19 18.43 -17.79
CA LYS A 7 -15.87 17.92 -18.22
C LYS A 7 -14.82 18.63 -17.37
N ILE A 8 -14.58 18.12 -16.16
CA ILE A 8 -13.61 18.72 -15.24
C ILE A 8 -12.19 18.27 -15.61
N THR A 9 -11.71 18.74 -16.75
CA THR A 9 -10.29 18.66 -17.12
C THR A 9 -9.47 19.22 -15.96
N GLY A 10 -8.67 18.36 -15.33
CA GLY A 10 -7.81 18.72 -14.20
C GLY A 10 -8.22 18.14 -12.83
N VAL A 11 -9.44 17.64 -12.61
CA VAL A 11 -9.77 16.98 -11.32
C VAL A 11 -8.98 15.70 -11.14
N VAL A 12 -8.81 14.91 -12.21
CA VAL A 12 -7.97 13.71 -12.17
C VAL A 12 -6.52 14.06 -11.87
N ASP A 13 -5.97 15.13 -12.47
CA ASP A 13 -4.61 15.57 -12.18
C ASP A 13 -4.46 16.00 -10.71
N ILE A 14 -5.42 16.75 -10.17
CA ILE A 14 -5.43 17.15 -8.76
C ILE A 14 -5.48 15.93 -7.84
N LEU A 15 -6.32 14.95 -8.14
CA LEU A 15 -6.41 13.70 -7.36
C LEU A 15 -5.08 12.93 -7.41
N ILE A 16 -4.48 12.78 -8.60
CA ILE A 16 -3.18 12.15 -8.77
C ILE A 16 -2.12 12.87 -7.92
N ILE A 17 -2.04 14.20 -8.00
CA ILE A 17 -1.08 15.01 -7.24
C ILE A 17 -1.29 14.84 -5.73
N ILE A 18 -2.54 14.85 -5.26
CA ILE A 18 -2.86 14.64 -3.84
C ILE A 18 -2.41 13.25 -3.39
N ILE A 19 -2.69 12.19 -4.17
CA ILE A 19 -2.30 10.82 -3.85
C ILE A 19 -0.78 10.69 -3.81
N PHE A 20 -0.06 11.14 -4.85
CA PHE A 20 1.40 11.08 -4.89
C PHE A 20 2.05 11.89 -3.77
N THR A 21 1.55 13.10 -3.51
CA THR A 21 2.10 13.96 -2.46
C THR A 21 1.84 13.39 -1.08
N SER A 22 0.62 12.93 -0.81
CA SER A 22 0.25 12.39 0.50
C SER A 22 1.02 11.10 0.82
N LEU A 23 1.08 10.15 -0.12
CA LEU A 23 1.77 8.87 0.08
C LEU A 23 3.29 9.02 0.01
N GLY A 24 3.81 9.83 -0.91
CA GLY A 24 5.24 10.16 -0.96
C GLY A 24 5.73 10.85 0.30
N LEU A 25 4.98 11.83 0.82
CA LEU A 25 5.31 12.50 2.08
C LEU A 25 5.16 11.55 3.27
N ARG A 26 4.10 10.73 3.31
CA ARG A 26 3.94 9.69 4.36
C ARG A 26 5.13 8.74 4.37
N GLY A 27 5.54 8.25 3.21
CA GLY A 27 6.71 7.38 3.06
C GLY A 27 7.99 8.07 3.50
N PHE A 28 8.19 9.35 3.15
CA PHE A 28 9.34 10.13 3.61
C PHE A 28 9.38 10.30 5.14
N LEU A 29 8.23 10.63 5.75
CA LEU A 29 8.12 10.86 7.19
C LEU A 29 8.27 9.57 8.01
N ARG A 30 7.70 8.46 7.52
CA ARG A 30 7.81 7.15 8.16
C ARG A 30 9.18 6.52 7.95
N GLY A 31 9.74 6.66 6.76
CA GLY A 31 10.96 5.98 6.32
C GLY A 31 10.73 4.57 5.79
N PHE A 32 11.71 4.07 5.04
CA PHE A 32 11.69 2.81 4.33
C PHE A 32 11.45 1.60 5.22
N ILE A 33 12.12 1.52 6.37
CA ILE A 33 11.96 0.37 7.28
C ILE A 33 10.52 0.24 7.75
N LYS A 34 9.87 1.33 8.14
CA LYS A 34 8.46 1.29 8.57
C LYS A 34 7.53 0.84 7.46
N GLU A 35 7.70 1.39 6.26
CA GLU A 35 6.91 1.01 5.09
C GLU A 35 7.08 -0.48 4.77
N ILE A 36 8.31 -0.96 4.59
CA ILE A 36 8.55 -2.36 4.21
C ILE A 36 8.15 -3.35 5.31
N THR A 37 8.41 -3.02 6.58
CA THR A 37 8.02 -3.86 7.71
C THR A 37 6.50 -3.97 7.80
N GLY A 38 5.76 -2.87 7.61
CA GLY A 38 4.30 -2.91 7.56
C GLY A 38 3.75 -3.80 6.44
N PHE A 39 4.34 -3.74 5.25
CA PHE A 39 3.98 -4.65 4.16
C PHE A 39 4.26 -6.12 4.51
N VAL A 40 5.48 -6.44 4.94
CA VAL A 40 5.89 -7.80 5.29
C VAL A 40 5.05 -8.36 6.44
N GLU A 41 4.74 -7.53 7.43
CA GLU A 41 3.93 -7.87 8.58
C GLU A 41 2.53 -8.34 8.16
N ILE A 42 1.84 -7.58 7.30
CA ILE A 42 0.48 -7.92 6.86
C ILE A 42 0.46 -9.30 6.18
N PHE A 43 1.39 -9.55 5.24
CA PHE A 43 1.45 -10.84 4.56
C PHE A 43 1.81 -11.98 5.52
N THR A 44 2.73 -11.73 6.45
CA THR A 44 3.13 -12.71 7.46
C THR A 44 1.96 -13.04 8.39
N LEU A 45 1.21 -12.04 8.84
CA LEU A 45 0.02 -12.22 9.67
C LEU A 45 -1.06 -13.03 8.96
N ILE A 46 -1.40 -12.67 7.72
CA ILE A 46 -2.39 -13.42 6.93
C ILE A 46 -1.97 -14.89 6.81
N PHE A 47 -0.71 -15.13 6.44
CA PHE A 47 -0.19 -16.48 6.25
C PHE A 47 -0.15 -17.29 7.55
N LEU A 48 0.37 -16.72 8.64
CA LEU A 48 0.51 -17.42 9.92
C LEU A 48 -0.83 -17.63 10.61
N LEU A 49 -1.73 -16.64 10.62
CA LEU A 49 -3.03 -16.80 11.26
C LEU A 49 -3.88 -17.85 10.55
N TYR A 50 -3.84 -17.87 9.21
CA TYR A 50 -4.57 -18.87 8.44
C TYR A 50 -4.04 -20.29 8.70
N ASN A 51 -2.71 -20.47 8.76
CA ASN A 51 -2.11 -21.81 8.79
C ASN A 51 -1.76 -22.33 10.19
N LYS A 52 -1.54 -21.45 11.18
CA LYS A 52 -0.85 -21.80 12.44
C LYS A 52 -1.62 -21.45 13.71
N THR A 53 -2.83 -20.90 13.61
CA THR A 53 -3.64 -20.58 14.80
C THR A 53 -3.97 -21.81 15.65
N ASN A 54 -4.27 -22.96 15.04
CA ASN A 54 -4.55 -24.20 15.78
C ASN A 54 -3.30 -24.71 16.51
N ASP A 55 -2.15 -24.73 15.83
CA ASP A 55 -0.85 -25.11 16.41
C ASP A 55 -0.52 -24.20 17.61
N PHE A 56 -0.71 -22.89 17.44
CA PHE A 56 -0.52 -21.92 18.52
C PHE A 56 -1.46 -22.17 19.70
N LYS A 57 -2.76 -22.42 19.45
CA LYS A 57 -3.73 -22.76 20.51
C LYS A 57 -3.28 -23.98 21.31
N ILE A 58 -2.83 -25.05 20.63
CA ILE A 58 -2.35 -26.27 21.30
C ILE A 58 -1.14 -25.94 22.17
N LEU A 59 -0.19 -25.16 21.65
CA LEU A 59 1.02 -24.75 22.36
C LEU A 59 0.72 -24.00 23.66
N ILE A 60 -0.27 -23.10 23.66
CA ILE A 60 -0.59 -22.28 24.84
C ILE A 60 -1.60 -22.94 25.79
N SER A 61 -2.29 -24.00 25.35
CA SER A 61 -3.33 -24.68 26.13
C SER A 61 -2.93 -25.15 27.53
N PRO A 62 -1.66 -25.53 27.82
CA PRO A 62 -1.24 -25.87 29.18
C PRO A 62 -1.25 -24.66 30.15
N ILE A 63 -1.25 -23.44 29.61
CA ILE A 63 -1.18 -22.19 30.38
C ILE A 63 -2.54 -21.48 30.36
N PHE A 64 -3.20 -21.44 29.20
CA PHE A 64 -4.47 -20.77 28.99
C PHE A 64 -5.39 -21.61 28.11
N ASP A 65 -6.60 -21.92 28.60
CA ASP A 65 -7.63 -22.54 27.79
C ASP A 65 -8.42 -21.48 27.01
N LEU A 66 -8.03 -21.26 25.76
CA LEU A 66 -8.63 -20.26 24.87
C LEU A 66 -9.52 -20.90 23.81
N SER A 67 -10.66 -20.26 23.52
CA SER A 67 -11.41 -20.53 22.29
C SER A 67 -10.56 -20.23 21.06
N TYR A 68 -10.92 -20.78 19.88
CA TYR A 68 -10.17 -20.53 18.65
C TYR A 68 -10.06 -19.03 18.32
N VAL A 69 -11.14 -18.27 18.48
CA VAL A 69 -11.18 -16.83 18.22
C VAL A 69 -10.25 -16.07 19.18
N GLN A 70 -10.25 -16.43 20.46
CA GLN A 70 -9.35 -15.83 21.44
C GLN A 70 -7.88 -16.16 21.13
N ALA A 71 -7.58 -17.42 20.79
CA ALA A 71 -6.23 -17.82 20.40
C ALA A 71 -5.74 -17.07 19.15
N LEU A 72 -6.62 -16.87 18.16
CA LEU A 72 -6.32 -16.08 16.96
C LEU A 72 -5.96 -14.63 17.31
N LEU A 73 -6.75 -13.99 18.18
CA LEU A 73 -6.48 -12.60 18.61
C LEU A 73 -5.17 -12.49 19.39
N VAL A 74 -4.92 -13.40 20.33
CA VAL A 74 -3.66 -13.42 21.09
C VAL A 74 -2.48 -13.67 20.14
N PHE A 75 -2.61 -14.59 19.19
CA PHE A 75 -1.55 -14.89 18.24
C PHE A 75 -1.24 -13.69 17.32
N PHE A 76 -2.29 -13.01 16.84
CA PHE A 76 -2.16 -11.75 16.10
C PHE A 76 -1.36 -10.73 16.91
N LEU A 77 -1.72 -10.51 18.19
CA LEU A 77 -1.04 -9.55 19.05
C LEU A 77 0.43 -9.93 19.28
N VAL A 78 0.72 -11.22 19.52
CA VAL A 78 2.09 -11.70 19.72
C VAL A 78 2.95 -11.44 18.48
N ILE A 79 2.45 -11.78 17.29
CA ILE A 79 3.17 -11.53 16.04
C ILE A 79 3.35 -10.03 15.82
N HIS A 80 2.28 -9.23 15.98
CA HIS A 80 2.30 -7.78 15.80
C HIS A 80 3.33 -7.10 16.71
N ILE A 81 3.33 -7.45 18.01
CA ILE A 81 4.31 -6.95 18.97
C ILE A 81 5.73 -7.38 18.57
N GLY A 82 5.91 -8.61 18.10
CA GLY A 82 7.19 -9.08 17.57
C GLY A 82 7.71 -8.21 16.42
N PHE A 83 6.84 -7.85 15.48
CA PHE A 83 7.17 -6.94 14.38
C PHE A 83 7.51 -5.52 14.87
N LEU A 84 6.76 -4.98 15.83
CA LEU A 84 7.07 -3.67 16.43
C LEU A 84 8.45 -3.64 17.08
N ILE A 85 8.81 -4.70 17.81
CA ILE A 85 10.14 -4.82 18.43
C ILE A 85 11.21 -4.91 17.34
N LEU A 86 11.03 -5.78 16.35
CA LEU A 86 11.98 -5.94 15.25
C LEU A 86 12.19 -4.62 14.50
N GLN A 87 11.11 -3.90 14.20
CA GLN A 87 11.15 -2.60 13.56
C GLN A 87 11.96 -1.59 14.37
N ALA A 88 11.70 -1.50 15.68
CA ALA A 88 12.40 -0.60 16.58
C ALA A 88 13.91 -0.91 16.67
N LEU A 89 14.28 -2.19 16.66
CA LEU A 89 15.68 -2.62 16.64
C LEU A 89 16.39 -2.19 15.34
N ILE A 90 15.76 -2.41 14.20
CA ILE A 90 16.33 -2.01 12.90
C ILE A 90 16.46 -0.48 12.81
N GLU A 91 15.44 0.26 13.26
CA GLU A 91 15.48 1.73 13.32
C GLU A 91 16.63 2.23 14.22
N SER A 92 16.83 1.58 15.36
CA SER A 92 17.95 1.88 16.25
C SER A 92 19.28 1.70 15.51
N ILE A 93 19.49 0.58 14.82
CA ILE A 93 20.74 0.34 14.05
C ILE A 93 20.94 1.42 12.97
N ILE A 94 19.92 1.75 12.19
CA ILE A 94 19.99 2.79 11.15
C ILE A 94 20.36 4.16 11.72
N SER A 95 19.80 4.49 12.89
CA SER A 95 20.10 5.77 13.56
C SER A 95 21.56 5.84 14.02
N HIS A 96 22.10 4.75 14.59
CA HIS A 96 23.52 4.66 14.96
C HIS A 96 24.46 4.78 13.75
N LEU A 97 24.06 4.21 12.61
CA LEU A 97 24.83 4.31 11.35
C LEU A 97 24.66 5.66 10.64
N LYS A 98 23.88 6.60 11.20
CA LYS A 98 23.56 7.92 10.60
C LYS A 98 22.92 7.80 9.21
N LEU A 99 22.22 6.70 8.93
CA LEU A 99 21.56 6.43 7.65
C LEU A 99 20.10 6.92 7.60
N LEU A 100 19.68 7.76 8.56
CA LEU A 100 18.32 8.27 8.68
C LEU A 100 17.85 8.99 7.41
N PHE A 101 18.72 9.76 6.76
CA PHE A 101 18.37 10.45 5.52
C PHE A 101 18.06 9.46 4.39
N PHE A 102 18.92 8.45 4.19
CA PHE A 102 18.70 7.39 3.20
C PHE A 102 17.43 6.60 3.50
N ASN A 103 17.15 6.28 4.77
CA ASN A 103 15.91 5.63 5.17
C ASN A 103 14.67 6.46 4.77
N ARG A 104 14.71 7.78 4.93
CA ARG A 104 13.60 8.66 4.52
C ARG A 104 13.44 8.74 3.01
N ILE A 105 14.54 8.87 2.26
CA ILE A 105 14.49 8.93 0.79
C ILE A 105 13.96 7.62 0.21
N LEU A 106 14.44 6.48 0.68
CA LEU A 106 13.93 5.18 0.26
C LEU A 106 12.44 5.00 0.65
N GLY A 107 12.03 5.55 1.79
CA GLY A 107 10.63 5.59 2.20
C GLY A 107 9.76 6.42 1.26
N LEU A 108 10.25 7.59 0.82
CA LEU A 108 9.59 8.40 -0.20
C LEU A 108 9.42 7.62 -1.50
N VAL A 109 10.47 6.94 -1.97
CA VAL A 109 10.41 6.13 -3.20
C VAL A 109 9.35 5.03 -3.08
N LEU A 110 9.30 4.31 -1.95
CA LEU A 110 8.24 3.33 -1.71
C LEU A 110 6.84 3.95 -1.71
N GLY A 111 6.66 5.09 -1.03
CA GLY A 111 5.37 5.78 -1.00
C GLY A 111 4.90 6.26 -2.39
N LEU A 112 5.83 6.71 -3.25
CA LEU A 112 5.50 7.05 -4.64
C LEU A 112 5.18 5.80 -5.48
N LEU A 113 5.85 4.67 -5.26
CA LEU A 113 5.54 3.41 -5.93
C LEU A 113 4.16 2.88 -5.51
N GLU A 114 3.80 3.02 -4.24
CA GLU A 114 2.48 2.68 -3.73
C GLU A 114 1.40 3.57 -4.35
N ALA A 115 1.63 4.89 -4.42
CA ALA A 115 0.75 5.82 -5.10
C ALA A 115 0.51 5.43 -6.56
N PHE A 116 1.59 5.13 -7.26
CA PHE A 116 1.51 4.66 -8.65
C PHE A 116 0.70 3.37 -8.76
N GLY A 117 0.95 2.38 -7.89
CA GLY A 117 0.21 1.13 -7.86
C GLY A 117 -1.30 1.32 -7.65
N ILE A 118 -1.68 2.17 -6.69
CA ILE A 118 -3.09 2.51 -6.43
C ILE A 118 -3.73 3.14 -7.66
N ILE A 119 -3.09 4.14 -8.26
CA ILE A 119 -3.61 4.81 -9.46
C ILE A 119 -3.74 3.82 -10.61
N ALA A 120 -2.74 2.97 -10.83
CA ALA A 120 -2.76 1.97 -11.89
C ALA A 120 -3.92 0.97 -11.71
N ILE A 121 -4.17 0.50 -10.48
CA ILE A 121 -5.31 -0.36 -10.16
C ILE A 121 -6.64 0.36 -10.40
N VAL A 122 -6.78 1.62 -9.94
CA VAL A 122 -8.00 2.40 -10.14
C VAL A 122 -8.28 2.60 -11.64
N VAL A 123 -7.28 2.99 -12.41
CA VAL A 123 -7.40 3.17 -13.86
C VAL A 123 -7.76 1.85 -14.54
N TYR A 124 -7.16 0.74 -14.12
CA TYR A 124 -7.51 -0.59 -14.63
C TYR A 124 -8.98 -0.93 -14.35
N ILE A 125 -9.46 -0.72 -13.12
CA ILE A 125 -10.86 -0.98 -12.74
C ILE A 125 -11.82 -0.12 -13.58
N ILE A 126 -11.49 1.16 -13.81
CA ILE A 126 -12.30 2.07 -14.64
C ILE A 126 -12.41 1.58 -16.08
N HIS A 127 -11.35 0.97 -16.64
CA HIS A 127 -11.39 0.39 -17.99
C HIS A 127 -12.04 -1.00 -18.02
N ALA A 128 -11.93 -1.78 -16.95
CA ALA A 128 -12.48 -3.13 -16.89
C ALA A 128 -14.01 -3.16 -16.74
N GLN A 129 -14.61 -2.11 -16.18
CA GLN A 129 -16.05 -2.00 -16.02
C GLN A 129 -16.75 -1.57 -17.33
N GLN A 130 -17.95 -2.11 -17.57
CA GLN A 130 -18.74 -1.89 -18.78
C GLN A 130 -19.87 -0.85 -18.63
N ILE A 131 -19.98 -0.22 -17.45
CA ILE A 131 -21.12 0.59 -17.01
C ILE A 131 -20.94 2.07 -17.43
N PHE A 132 -19.72 2.59 -17.35
CA PHE A 132 -19.38 3.98 -17.63
C PHE A 132 -18.32 4.08 -18.72
N ASN A 133 -18.40 5.11 -19.56
CA ASN A 133 -17.37 5.40 -20.55
C ASN A 133 -16.10 5.95 -19.85
N PRO A 134 -14.95 5.24 -19.90
CA PRO A 134 -13.70 5.67 -19.24
C PRO A 134 -13.23 7.05 -19.69
N ASN A 135 -13.42 7.36 -20.98
CA ASN A 135 -12.98 8.59 -21.61
C ASN A 135 -13.65 9.84 -21.02
N TYR A 136 -14.85 9.69 -20.46
CA TYR A 136 -15.54 10.80 -19.80
C TYR A 136 -14.78 11.30 -18.56
N PHE A 137 -14.13 10.40 -17.83
CA PHE A 137 -13.42 10.72 -16.59
C PHE A 137 -11.91 10.93 -16.81
N LEU A 138 -11.32 10.18 -17.73
CA LEU A 138 -9.87 10.09 -17.87
C LEU A 138 -9.28 10.99 -18.97
N GLU A 139 -10.08 11.42 -19.95
CA GLU A 139 -9.58 12.28 -21.03
C GLU A 139 -9.18 13.68 -20.53
N GLY A 140 -8.01 14.13 -21.00
CA GLY A 140 -7.50 15.48 -20.74
C GLY A 140 -6.68 15.62 -19.47
N SER A 141 -6.35 14.52 -18.78
CA SER A 141 -5.36 14.52 -17.68
C SER A 141 -3.94 14.39 -18.23
N ASN A 142 -3.14 15.43 -18.02
CA ASN A 142 -1.74 15.43 -18.46
C ASN A 142 -0.90 14.45 -17.62
N PHE A 143 -1.15 14.37 -16.31
CA PHE A 143 -0.40 13.44 -15.45
C PHE A 143 -0.71 11.99 -15.78
N LEU A 144 -1.97 11.65 -16.05
CA LEU A 144 -2.33 10.30 -16.44
C LEU A 144 -1.67 9.89 -17.76
N GLU A 145 -1.56 10.80 -18.72
CA GLU A 145 -0.84 10.54 -19.97
C GLU A 145 0.62 10.13 -19.74
N TYR A 146 1.32 10.80 -18.80
CA TYR A 146 2.67 10.39 -18.41
C TYR A 146 2.73 9.04 -17.68
N LEU A 147 1.70 8.67 -16.93
CA LEU A 147 1.65 7.39 -16.20
C LEU A 147 1.19 6.21 -17.06
N ASN A 148 0.42 6.47 -18.12
CA ASN A 148 -0.17 5.47 -19.00
C ASN A 148 0.81 4.42 -19.55
N PRO A 149 2.05 4.77 -19.99
CA PRO A 149 3.01 3.77 -20.44
C PRO A 149 3.30 2.70 -19.38
N GLY A 150 3.46 3.10 -18.11
CA GLY A 150 3.69 2.18 -17.00
C GLY A 150 2.45 1.37 -16.65
N ILE A 151 1.27 2.00 -16.63
CA ILE A 151 -0.01 1.32 -16.35
C ILE A 151 -0.29 0.26 -17.43
N ASN A 152 -0.11 0.61 -18.70
CA ASN A 152 -0.33 -0.29 -19.84
C ASN A 152 0.66 -1.45 -19.84
N TYR A 153 1.91 -1.23 -19.40
CA TYR A 153 2.87 -2.31 -19.23
C TYR A 153 2.42 -3.32 -18.16
N LEU A 154 1.92 -2.84 -17.02
CA LEU A 154 1.50 -3.70 -15.91
C LEU A 154 0.21 -4.47 -16.20
N PHE A 155 -0.80 -3.81 -16.75
CA PHE A 155 -2.15 -4.37 -16.86
C PHE A 155 -2.51 -4.80 -18.29
N LYS A 156 -1.63 -4.56 -19.27
CA LYS A 156 -1.88 -4.83 -20.70
C LYS A 156 -3.25 -4.32 -21.15
N ILE A 157 -3.61 -3.13 -20.68
CA ILE A 157 -4.87 -2.48 -21.08
C ILE A 157 -4.76 -2.24 -22.58
N SER A 158 -5.53 -3.01 -23.36
CA SER A 158 -5.54 -2.90 -24.82
C SER A 158 -5.97 -1.49 -25.17
N LYS A 159 -5.17 -0.79 -25.99
CA LYS A 159 -5.64 0.42 -26.68
C LYS A 159 -6.87 0.00 -27.48
N THR A 160 -8.04 0.51 -27.10
CA THR A 160 -9.19 0.61 -28.01
C THR A 160 -9.29 2.05 -28.45
#